data_AF-A0A0K0E6P8-F1
#
_entry.id   AF-A0A0K0E6P8-F1
#
_cell.length_a   1.000
_cell.length_b   1.000
_cell.length_c   1.000
_cell.angle_alpha   90.00
_cell.angle_beta   90.00
_cell.angle_gamma   90.00
#
_symmetry.space_group_name_H-M   'P 1'
#
loop_
_entity.id
_entity.type
_entity.pdbx_description
1 polymer ?
#
loop_
_entity_poly.entity_id
_entity_poly.type
_entity_poly.pdbx_seq_one_letter_code
_entity_poly.pdbx_strand_id
1 'polypeptide(L)'
;MKLIFSLFLLFSFTSVFLQVSNGSLIRRRPSSGRSRSSLRNQRFFIYKIQLGGRDRFYCNGKFFITFDVAFQHLMRVQPRLMRDGSLKNSVQLRHLHIQSVIGTSSLGKKIWKKVWGKCDISCFILTDISKFKAKVYEQMLLTRRLHHSGVLLLNDKLSREAQKRAEKMAKYGKYITTPWWYRYGETHGIVYAPLASTVVSKWYNEGKYYDYQNNKPREGLGSFSQLVWKGSKMVGIGVAKKNDELYVVCLYYPKGNKKGQFGSNVLRSSLAE
;
A
#
# COMPACT_ATOMS: atom_id res chain seq x y z
N MET A 1 37.07 11.70 54.62
CA MET A 1 35.81 11.45 55.34
C MET A 1 34.63 11.73 54.40
N LYS A 2 33.55 10.96 54.54
CA LYS A 2 32.39 10.76 53.65
C LYS A 2 31.56 12.01 53.28
N LEU A 3 30.97 11.94 52.05
CA LEU A 3 29.64 12.39 51.53
C LEU A 3 29.14 13.83 51.87
N ILE A 4 28.24 14.55 51.18
CA ILE A 4 26.99 14.31 50.41
C ILE A 4 26.75 15.60 49.55
N PHE A 5 26.31 15.64 48.28
CA PHE A 5 24.94 15.83 47.71
C PHE A 5 25.13 16.14 46.19
N SER A 6 24.62 15.33 45.25
CA SER A 6 23.28 15.33 44.62
C SER A 6 23.17 16.13 43.30
N LEU A 7 22.88 15.36 42.24
CA LEU A 7 22.11 15.63 40.99
C LEU A 7 22.39 16.91 40.18
N PHE A 8 22.78 16.73 38.91
CA PHE A 8 21.85 16.84 37.77
C PHE A 8 22.45 16.21 36.50
N LEU A 9 21.62 15.45 35.79
CA LEU A 9 21.89 14.72 34.56
C LEU A 9 22.15 15.65 33.36
N LEU A 10 23.24 15.39 32.62
CA LEU A 10 23.31 15.63 31.18
C LEU A 10 24.10 14.51 30.50
N PHE A 11 23.38 13.47 30.04
CA PHE A 11 23.89 12.51 29.07
C PHE A 11 24.07 13.23 27.73
N SER A 12 25.31 13.59 27.38
CA SER A 12 25.65 13.96 26.00
C SER A 12 25.81 12.68 25.17
N PHE A 13 24.81 12.36 24.35
CA PHE A 13 24.98 11.37 23.29
C PHE A 13 25.78 12.02 22.15
N THR A 14 27.10 11.87 22.17
CA THR A 14 27.95 12.11 21.00
C THR A 14 27.65 11.04 19.96
N SER A 15 26.73 11.34 19.04
CA SER A 15 26.44 10.46 17.90
C SER A 15 27.62 10.49 16.94
N VAL A 16 28.33 9.36 16.86
CA VAL A 16 29.37 9.10 15.86
C VAL A 16 28.70 8.99 14.48
N PHE A 17 29.04 9.90 13.57
CA PHE A 17 28.64 9.78 12.16
C PHE A 17 29.70 8.96 11.42
N LEU A 18 29.29 7.78 10.94
CA LEU A 18 30.02 6.99 9.96
C LEU A 18 29.52 7.36 8.57
N GLN A 19 30.40 7.88 7.72
CA GLN A 19 30.13 8.02 6.29
C GLN A 19 31.00 7.01 5.55
N VAL A 20 30.36 6.18 4.73
CA VAL A 20 31.03 5.15 3.92
C VAL A 20 31.27 5.72 2.52
N SER A 21 32.54 5.82 2.12
CA SER A 21 32.93 5.85 0.72
C SER A 21 34.00 4.78 0.51
N ASN A 22 33.70 3.81 -0.37
CA ASN A 22 34.58 2.78 -0.90
C ASN A 22 35.76 2.35 -0.01
N GLY A 23 35.47 1.41 0.90
CA GLY A 23 36.41 0.38 1.33
C GLY A 23 37.77 0.83 1.88
N SER A 24 37.80 1.51 3.03
CA SER A 24 38.76 1.30 4.15
C SER A 24 38.61 2.42 5.20
N LEU A 25 38.73 2.06 6.47
CA LEU A 25 38.44 2.91 7.65
C LEU A 25 39.64 3.78 8.03
N ILE A 26 39.53 5.12 7.98
CA ILE A 26 40.49 6.03 8.61
C ILE A 26 39.76 7.06 9.48
N ARG A 27 40.22 7.18 10.73
CA ARG A 27 39.64 7.99 11.83
C ARG A 27 40.15 9.44 11.76
N ARG A 28 39.26 10.44 11.74
CA ARG A 28 39.62 11.86 12.00
C ARG A 28 38.63 12.55 12.94
N ARG A 29 39.15 13.44 13.81
CA ARG A 29 38.41 14.21 14.83
C ARG A 29 37.76 15.47 14.23
N PRO A 30 36.67 16.00 14.82
CA PRO A 30 35.93 17.14 14.28
C PRO A 30 36.53 18.48 14.73
N SER A 31 36.75 19.40 13.79
CA SER A 31 36.97 20.82 14.06
C SER A 31 35.65 21.60 13.96
N SER A 32 35.53 22.58 14.84
CA SER A 32 34.39 23.46 15.08
C SER A 32 34.03 24.34 13.89
N GLY A 33 32.75 24.37 13.51
CA GLY A 33 32.22 25.35 12.56
C GLY A 33 30.72 25.19 12.33
N ARG A 34 29.91 26.02 12.99
CA ARG A 34 28.49 26.20 12.67
C ARG A 34 28.40 26.78 11.26
N SER A 35 27.88 26.02 10.29
CA SER A 35 27.31 26.60 9.08
C SER A 35 25.86 26.15 8.92
N ARG A 36 24.98 27.14 8.88
CA ARG A 36 23.52 27.02 8.72
C ARG A 36 23.13 26.93 7.23
N SER A 37 24.05 26.54 6.35
CA SER A 37 23.83 26.46 4.91
C SER A 37 23.68 25.02 4.43
N SER A 38 22.65 24.78 3.61
CA SER A 38 22.46 23.60 2.73
C SER A 38 21.69 22.39 3.30
N LEU A 39 20.47 22.61 3.79
CA LEU A 39 19.39 21.60 3.69
C LEU A 39 18.68 21.61 2.33
N ARG A 40 19.09 22.48 1.39
CA ARG A 40 18.40 22.70 0.11
C ARG A 40 18.67 21.64 -0.96
N ASN A 41 19.69 20.79 -0.79
CA ASN A 41 20.18 19.87 -1.84
C ASN A 41 20.36 18.41 -1.42
N GLN A 42 19.87 17.99 -0.25
CA GLN A 42 19.94 16.56 0.10
C GLN A 42 18.92 15.77 -0.74
N ARG A 43 19.42 14.97 -1.69
CA ARG A 43 18.63 13.91 -2.35
C ARG A 43 18.35 12.84 -1.30
N PHE A 44 17.09 12.57 -1.01
CA PHE A 44 16.68 11.63 0.03
C PHE A 44 16.48 10.24 -0.55
N PHE A 45 17.07 9.21 0.06
CA PHE A 45 17.00 7.83 -0.41
C PHE A 45 16.57 6.88 0.69
N ILE A 46 15.84 5.84 0.27
CA ILE A 46 15.60 4.64 1.06
C ILE A 46 16.53 3.57 0.50
N TYR A 47 17.45 3.09 1.31
CA TYR A 47 18.38 2.03 0.91
C TYR A 47 18.03 0.73 1.62
N LYS A 48 18.06 -0.37 0.88
CA LYS A 48 17.99 -1.71 1.45
C LYS A 48 19.38 -2.09 1.96
N ILE A 49 19.47 -2.56 3.20
CA ILE A 49 20.70 -2.97 3.87
C ILE A 49 20.44 -4.34 4.50
N GLN A 50 21.42 -5.25 4.42
CA GLN A 50 21.33 -6.57 5.05
C GLN A 50 22.08 -6.54 6.38
N LEU A 51 21.36 -6.70 7.49
CA LEU A 51 21.92 -6.70 8.85
C LEU A 51 21.55 -8.01 9.54
N GLY A 52 22.57 -8.80 9.90
CA GLY A 52 22.37 -10.10 10.56
C GLY A 52 21.56 -11.09 9.73
N GLY A 53 21.79 -11.13 8.41
CA GLY A 53 21.06 -12.01 7.49
C GLY A 53 19.62 -11.58 7.18
N ARG A 54 19.13 -10.47 7.72
CA ARG A 54 17.78 -9.95 7.48
C ARG A 54 17.81 -8.62 6.76
N ASP A 55 16.86 -8.43 5.87
CA ASP A 55 16.67 -7.16 5.18
C ASP A 55 16.19 -6.07 6.14
N ARG A 56 16.77 -4.87 5.98
CA ARG A 56 16.39 -3.62 6.65
C ARG A 56 16.40 -2.49 5.64
N PHE A 57 15.64 -1.45 5.91
CA PHE A 57 15.55 -0.28 5.05
C PHE A 57 16.00 0.94 5.84
N TYR A 58 17.05 1.61 5.38
CA TYR A 58 17.55 2.83 5.98
C TYR A 58 16.98 4.03 5.24
N CYS A 59 16.38 4.95 5.98
CA CYS A 59 15.85 6.20 5.47
C CYS A 59 16.15 7.31 6.48
N ASN A 60 16.91 8.33 6.04
CA ASN A 60 17.16 9.57 6.78
C ASN A 60 17.53 9.37 8.26
N GLY A 61 18.55 8.54 8.53
CA GLY A 61 19.02 8.29 9.89
C GLY A 61 18.30 7.17 10.65
N LYS A 62 17.23 6.57 10.09
CA LYS A 62 16.46 5.51 10.75
C LYS A 62 16.42 4.22 9.96
N PHE A 63 16.40 3.10 10.67
CA PHE A 63 16.21 1.77 10.12
C PHE A 63 14.77 1.31 10.28
N PHE A 64 14.28 0.60 9.27
CA PHE A 64 12.94 0.07 9.20
C PHE A 64 12.97 -1.39 8.77
N ILE A 65 11.99 -2.14 9.26
CA ILE A 65 11.88 -3.57 8.98
C ILE A 65 11.37 -3.80 7.55
N THR A 66 10.52 -2.90 7.06
CA THR A 66 9.98 -2.96 5.69
C THR A 66 10.16 -1.63 4.97
N PHE A 67 10.18 -1.70 3.65
CA PHE A 67 10.22 -0.51 2.79
C PHE A 67 9.03 0.40 3.08
N ASP A 68 7.83 -0.16 3.28
CA ASP A 68 6.60 0.62 3.50
C ASP A 68 6.71 1.53 4.73
N VAL A 69 7.29 1.03 5.82
CA VAL A 69 7.48 1.83 7.04
C VAL A 69 8.57 2.89 6.83
N ALA A 70 9.64 2.55 6.10
CA ALA A 70 10.68 3.52 5.72
C ALA A 70 10.13 4.63 4.82
N PHE A 71 9.25 4.26 3.90
CA PHE A 71 8.64 5.16 2.95
C PHE A 71 7.63 6.07 3.63
N GLN A 72 6.76 5.53 4.48
CA GLN A 72 5.88 6.34 5.33
C GLN A 72 6.67 7.31 6.23
N HIS A 73 7.85 6.89 6.71
CA HIS A 73 8.72 7.78 7.45
C HIS A 73 9.26 8.92 6.57
N LEU A 74 9.78 8.61 5.37
CA LEU A 74 10.23 9.62 4.40
C LEU A 74 9.14 10.65 4.09
N MET A 75 7.92 10.17 3.85
CA MET A 75 6.76 11.00 3.54
C MET A 75 6.37 11.94 4.69
N ARG A 76 6.50 11.50 5.95
CA ARG A 76 6.27 12.37 7.13
C ARG A 76 7.34 13.44 7.28
N VAL A 77 8.59 13.10 6.99
CA VAL A 77 9.72 14.01 7.20
C VAL A 77 9.80 15.08 6.09
N GLN A 78 9.38 14.77 4.87
CA GLN A 78 9.42 15.72 3.76
C GLN A 78 8.13 15.72 2.90
N PRO A 79 7.06 16.39 3.37
CA PRO A 79 5.83 16.55 2.58
C PRO A 79 6.01 17.47 1.35
N ARG A 80 7.15 18.16 1.19
CA ARG A 80 7.42 19.10 0.08
C ARG A 80 8.03 18.45 -1.17
N LEU A 81 8.67 17.28 -1.07
CA LEU A 81 9.22 16.53 -2.22
C LEU A 81 8.17 16.21 -3.30
N MET A 82 6.91 16.18 -2.91
CA MET A 82 5.76 15.92 -3.78
C MET A 82 5.26 17.13 -4.55
N ARG A 83 5.44 18.33 -3.96
CA ARG A 83 4.84 19.58 -4.48
C ARG A 83 5.53 20.10 -5.73
N ASP A 84 6.81 19.79 -5.87
CA ASP A 84 7.68 20.28 -6.96
C ASP A 84 7.76 19.31 -8.15
N GLY A 85 7.12 18.13 -8.07
CA GLY A 85 7.25 17.12 -9.12
C GLY A 85 8.69 16.59 -9.35
N SER A 86 9.64 16.96 -8.48
CA SER A 86 11.06 16.57 -8.55
C SER A 86 11.30 15.06 -8.48
N LEU A 87 10.34 14.30 -7.92
CA LEU A 87 10.28 12.83 -7.96
C LEU A 87 10.05 12.26 -9.38
N LYS A 88 9.67 13.07 -10.37
CA LYS A 88 9.55 12.67 -11.79
C LYS A 88 10.93 12.38 -12.41
N ASN A 89 11.98 13.08 -11.97
CA ASN A 89 13.32 13.01 -12.55
C ASN A 89 14.33 12.27 -11.66
N SER A 90 13.98 11.93 -10.41
CA SER A 90 14.84 11.11 -9.59
C SER A 90 14.66 9.64 -9.97
N VAL A 91 15.79 9.00 -10.28
CA VAL A 91 15.98 7.58 -10.61
C VAL A 91 15.45 6.61 -9.51
N GLN A 92 14.80 7.12 -8.46
CA GLN A 92 14.44 6.43 -7.21
C GLN A 92 13.05 5.82 -7.16
N LEU A 93 12.25 5.93 -8.20
CA LEU A 93 11.03 5.13 -8.34
C LEU A 93 11.33 3.68 -8.78
N ARG A 94 12.55 3.39 -9.27
CA ARG A 94 12.98 2.03 -9.68
C ARG A 94 13.13 1.03 -8.52
N HIS A 95 13.18 1.50 -7.27
CA HIS A 95 13.35 0.65 -6.07
C HIS A 95 12.09 0.51 -5.20
N LEU A 96 10.93 1.06 -5.63
CA LEU A 96 9.63 0.60 -5.11
C LEU A 96 9.46 -0.85 -5.56
N HIS A 97 9.92 -1.80 -4.75
CA HIS A 97 9.73 -3.22 -5.01
C HIS A 97 8.24 -3.55 -4.86
N ILE A 98 7.48 -3.34 -5.93
CA ILE A 98 6.06 -3.70 -6.01
C ILE A 98 5.82 -5.17 -5.62
N GLN A 99 6.85 -6.01 -5.79
CA GLN A 99 6.91 -7.40 -5.34
C GLN A 99 6.66 -7.60 -3.84
N SER A 100 7.04 -6.65 -2.96
CA SER A 100 6.74 -6.75 -1.53
C SER A 100 5.27 -6.45 -1.22
N VAL A 101 4.58 -5.69 -2.07
CA VAL A 101 3.20 -5.22 -1.88
C VAL A 101 2.17 -6.12 -2.57
N ILE A 102 2.54 -6.77 -3.68
CA ILE A 102 1.69 -7.78 -4.35
C ILE A 102 1.55 -9.05 -3.48
N GLY A 103 2.31 -9.14 -2.39
CA GLY A 103 2.28 -10.25 -1.42
C GLY A 103 3.00 -11.49 -1.94
N THR A 104 3.08 -12.51 -1.09
CA THR A 104 3.80 -13.77 -1.38
C THR A 104 3.06 -14.77 -2.28
N SER A 105 1.74 -14.63 -2.49
CA SER A 105 0.97 -15.58 -3.31
C SER A 105 1.49 -15.56 -4.75
N SER A 106 1.93 -16.72 -5.22
CA SER A 106 2.41 -16.93 -6.59
C SER A 106 1.32 -16.60 -7.60
N LEU A 107 0.05 -16.92 -7.28
CA LEU A 107 -1.13 -16.64 -8.09
C LEU A 107 -1.43 -15.14 -8.15
N GLY A 108 -1.45 -14.48 -6.99
CA GLY A 108 -1.65 -13.03 -6.92
C GLY A 108 -0.61 -12.27 -7.76
N LYS A 109 0.66 -12.71 -7.70
CA LYS A 109 1.74 -12.17 -8.54
C LYS A 109 1.53 -12.41 -10.03
N LYS A 110 1.11 -13.62 -10.43
CA LYS A 110 0.85 -13.96 -11.84
C LYS A 110 -0.28 -13.10 -12.42
N ILE A 111 -1.40 -12.97 -11.71
CA ILE A 111 -2.52 -12.11 -12.13
C ILE A 111 -2.07 -10.66 -12.25
N TRP A 112 -1.40 -10.16 -11.20
CA TRP A 112 -0.92 -8.79 -11.20
C TRP A 112 0.03 -8.52 -12.36
N LYS A 113 0.99 -9.42 -12.62
CA LYS A 113 1.92 -9.29 -13.75
C LYS A 113 1.20 -9.31 -15.10
N LYS A 114 0.13 -10.09 -15.24
CA LYS A 114 -0.68 -10.12 -16.47
C LYS A 114 -1.36 -8.77 -16.75
N VAL A 115 -1.94 -8.15 -15.73
CA VAL A 115 -2.68 -6.88 -15.88
C VAL A 115 -1.77 -5.66 -15.91
N TRP A 116 -0.75 -5.65 -15.05
CA TRP A 116 0.07 -4.47 -14.76
C TRP A 116 1.54 -4.62 -15.16
N GLY A 117 2.00 -5.81 -15.55
CA GLY A 117 3.43 -6.06 -15.81
C GLY A 117 3.99 -5.34 -17.04
N LYS A 118 3.13 -4.82 -17.92
CA LYS A 118 3.50 -3.94 -19.04
C LYS A 118 3.36 -2.44 -18.71
N CYS A 119 2.96 -2.10 -17.47
CA CYS A 119 2.83 -0.73 -16.99
C CYS A 119 4.02 -0.36 -16.12
N ASP A 120 4.59 0.81 -16.37
CA ASP A 120 5.49 1.48 -15.43
C ASP A 120 4.70 2.45 -14.53
N ILE A 121 5.39 3.27 -13.75
CA ILE A 121 4.74 4.23 -12.85
C ILE A 121 3.95 5.29 -13.60
N SER A 122 4.32 5.59 -14.85
CA SER A 122 3.63 6.58 -15.70
C SER A 122 2.21 6.15 -16.05
N CYS A 123 1.91 4.85 -16.07
CA CYS A 123 0.52 4.34 -16.16
C CYS A 123 -0.39 4.81 -15.02
N PHE A 124 0.18 5.12 -13.85
CA PHE A 124 -0.55 5.56 -12.66
C PHE A 124 -0.49 7.08 -12.48
N ILE A 125 0.36 7.77 -13.24
CA ILE A 125 0.42 9.23 -13.26
C ILE A 125 -0.77 9.74 -14.08
N LEU A 126 -1.93 9.77 -13.42
CA LEU A 126 -2.93 10.85 -13.41
C LEU A 126 -3.55 11.34 -14.72
N THR A 127 -3.12 10.86 -15.87
CA THR A 127 -3.65 11.33 -17.15
C THR A 127 -4.98 10.65 -17.50
N ASP A 128 -5.25 9.46 -16.94
CA ASP A 128 -6.50 8.75 -17.23
C ASP A 128 -6.95 7.80 -16.09
N ILE A 129 -7.80 8.31 -15.19
CA ILE A 129 -8.46 7.52 -14.14
C ILE A 129 -9.29 6.37 -14.75
N SER A 130 -9.82 6.53 -15.96
CA SER A 130 -10.65 5.52 -16.62
C SER A 130 -9.81 4.29 -17.00
N LYS A 131 -8.58 4.47 -17.49
CA LYS A 131 -7.63 3.36 -17.71
C LYS A 131 -7.29 2.62 -16.42
N PHE A 132 -7.09 3.35 -15.32
CA PHE A 132 -6.87 2.73 -14.02
C PHE A 132 -8.09 1.91 -13.57
N LYS A 133 -9.31 2.46 -13.67
CA LYS A 133 -10.56 1.73 -13.36
C LYS A 133 -10.72 0.47 -14.22
N ALA A 134 -10.41 0.56 -15.52
CA ALA A 134 -10.46 -0.58 -16.44
C ALA A 134 -9.51 -1.71 -16.02
N LYS A 135 -8.27 -1.38 -15.61
CA LYS A 135 -7.31 -2.38 -15.12
C LYS A 135 -7.68 -2.94 -13.74
N VAL A 136 -8.23 -2.13 -12.84
CA VAL A 136 -8.81 -2.62 -11.58
C VAL A 136 -9.89 -3.66 -11.88
N TYR A 137 -10.83 -3.34 -12.77
CA TYR A 137 -11.88 -4.25 -13.21
C TYR A 137 -11.31 -5.53 -13.84
N GLU A 138 -10.35 -5.42 -14.75
CA GLU A 138 -9.67 -6.57 -15.37
C GLU A 138 -9.05 -7.50 -14.33
N GLN A 139 -8.32 -6.95 -13.36
CA GLN A 139 -7.72 -7.75 -12.29
C GLN A 139 -8.79 -8.45 -11.45
N MET A 140 -9.90 -7.77 -11.13
CA MET A 140 -11.02 -8.37 -10.39
C MET A 140 -11.61 -9.55 -11.15
N LEU A 141 -11.84 -9.43 -12.47
CA LEU A 141 -12.39 -10.50 -13.28
C LEU A 141 -11.47 -11.72 -13.33
N LEU A 142 -10.16 -11.52 -13.52
CA LEU A 142 -9.17 -12.59 -13.52
C LEU A 142 -9.11 -13.31 -12.16
N THR A 143 -9.10 -12.54 -11.06
CA THR A 143 -9.16 -13.09 -9.70
C THR A 143 -10.42 -13.92 -9.49
N ARG A 144 -11.58 -13.42 -9.89
CA ARG A 144 -12.86 -14.15 -9.74
C ARG A 144 -12.90 -15.43 -10.54
N ARG A 145 -12.36 -15.42 -11.77
CA ARG A 145 -12.26 -16.61 -12.61
C ARG A 145 -11.47 -17.73 -11.93
N LEU A 146 -10.37 -17.41 -11.23
CA LEU A 146 -9.61 -18.41 -10.47
C LEU A 146 -10.43 -19.05 -9.35
N HIS A 147 -11.37 -18.31 -8.75
CA HIS A 147 -12.23 -18.77 -7.65
C HIS A 147 -13.61 -19.24 -8.14
N HIS A 148 -13.72 -19.66 -9.41
CA HIS A 148 -14.98 -20.15 -10.00
C HIS A 148 -16.17 -19.20 -9.81
N SER A 149 -15.86 -17.91 -9.70
CA SER A 149 -16.83 -16.86 -9.47
C SER A 149 -17.13 -16.16 -10.78
N GLY A 150 -18.41 -16.04 -11.11
CA GLY A 150 -18.86 -15.47 -12.38
C GLY A 150 -18.38 -14.02 -12.59
N VAL A 151 -18.36 -13.60 -13.85
CA VAL A 151 -18.01 -12.24 -14.26
C VAL A 151 -18.93 -11.23 -13.56
N LEU A 152 -18.37 -10.08 -13.15
CA LEU A 152 -19.15 -8.95 -12.65
C LEU A 152 -19.47 -8.03 -13.83
N LEU A 153 -20.72 -7.62 -13.99
CA LEU A 153 -21.09 -6.62 -14.99
C LEU A 153 -20.87 -5.21 -14.41
N LEU A 154 -20.22 -4.33 -15.16
CA LEU A 154 -20.14 -2.92 -14.79
C LEU A 154 -21.54 -2.31 -14.77
N ASN A 155 -21.84 -1.55 -13.73
CA ASN A 155 -23.12 -0.87 -13.58
C ASN A 155 -22.91 0.61 -13.27
N ASP A 156 -23.49 1.49 -14.09
CA ASP A 156 -23.26 2.94 -13.99
C ASP A 156 -23.80 3.54 -12.69
N LYS A 157 -24.92 3.04 -12.20
CA LYS A 157 -25.49 3.49 -10.92
C LYS A 157 -24.54 3.15 -9.78
N LEU A 158 -24.06 1.90 -9.71
CA LEU A 158 -23.05 1.50 -8.73
C LEU A 158 -21.77 2.32 -8.88
N SER A 159 -21.33 2.59 -10.10
CA SER A 159 -20.11 3.37 -10.36
C SER A 159 -20.23 4.80 -9.86
N ARG A 160 -21.38 5.46 -10.09
CA ARG A 160 -21.65 6.80 -9.53
C ARG A 160 -21.67 6.79 -8.01
N GLU A 161 -22.28 5.80 -7.38
CA GLU A 161 -22.31 5.69 -5.92
C GLU A 161 -20.93 5.38 -5.33
N ALA A 162 -20.16 4.50 -5.97
CA ALA A 162 -18.78 4.21 -5.60
C ALA A 162 -17.90 5.45 -5.74
N GLN A 163 -18.10 6.26 -6.78
CA GLN A 163 -17.37 7.50 -7.01
C GLN A 163 -17.64 8.53 -5.90
N LYS A 164 -18.90 8.79 -5.56
CA LYS A 164 -19.28 9.65 -4.42
C LYS A 164 -18.65 9.16 -3.11
N ARG A 165 -18.61 7.83 -2.91
CA ARG A 165 -17.99 7.21 -1.74
C ARG A 165 -16.49 7.50 -1.67
N ALA A 166 -15.78 7.30 -2.79
CA ALA A 166 -14.35 7.56 -2.91
C ALA A 166 -14.02 9.05 -2.67
N GLU A 167 -14.81 9.97 -3.24
CA GLU A 167 -14.67 11.41 -3.04
C GLU A 167 -14.88 11.81 -1.58
N LYS A 168 -15.87 11.20 -0.91
CA LYS A 168 -16.10 11.43 0.52
C LYS A 168 -14.90 10.95 1.34
N MET A 169 -14.37 9.76 1.05
CA MET A 169 -13.16 9.26 1.74
C MET A 169 -11.96 10.17 1.50
N ALA A 170 -11.76 10.64 0.27
CA ALA A 170 -10.72 11.60 -0.07
C ALA A 170 -10.88 12.90 0.70
N LYS A 171 -12.09 13.50 0.71
CA LYS A 171 -12.39 14.72 1.48
C LYS A 171 -11.90 14.63 2.92
N TYR A 172 -12.27 13.56 3.63
CA TYR A 172 -11.90 13.36 5.04
C TYR A 172 -10.53 12.73 5.27
N GLY A 173 -9.88 12.19 4.24
CA GLY A 173 -8.59 11.51 4.38
C GLY A 173 -8.63 10.21 5.19
N LYS A 174 -9.77 9.51 5.23
CA LYS A 174 -9.96 8.30 6.04
C LYS A 174 -10.99 7.35 5.46
N TYR A 175 -10.94 6.09 5.90
CA TYR A 175 -12.03 5.15 5.68
C TYR A 175 -13.31 5.64 6.35
N ILE A 176 -14.43 5.41 5.69
CA ILE A 176 -15.75 5.77 6.21
C ILE A 176 -16.52 4.49 6.45
N THR A 177 -17.01 4.28 7.65
CA THR A 177 -17.80 3.10 8.00
C THR A 177 -19.09 3.04 7.17
N THR A 178 -19.39 1.87 6.60
CA THR A 178 -20.70 1.57 6.02
C THR A 178 -21.64 1.03 7.10
N PRO A 179 -22.88 1.52 7.20
CA PRO A 179 -23.87 0.90 8.07
C PRO A 179 -24.17 -0.55 7.69
N TRP A 180 -24.61 -1.37 8.65
CA TRP A 180 -24.89 -2.79 8.41
C TRP A 180 -26.03 -3.01 7.38
N TRP A 181 -27.05 -2.14 7.39
CA TRP A 181 -28.16 -2.10 6.42
C TRP A 181 -27.77 -1.58 5.03
N TYR A 182 -26.51 -1.22 4.80
CA TYR A 182 -26.06 -0.79 3.48
C TYR A 182 -26.26 -1.90 2.45
N ARG A 183 -26.96 -1.58 1.37
CA ARG A 183 -27.49 -2.55 0.38
C ARG A 183 -26.44 -3.13 -0.56
N TYR A 184 -25.26 -2.51 -0.62
CA TYR A 184 -24.17 -2.94 -1.48
C TYR A 184 -23.07 -3.64 -0.68
N GLY A 185 -22.42 -4.60 -1.32
CA GLY A 185 -21.09 -5.05 -0.90
C GLY A 185 -20.06 -3.96 -1.17
N GLU A 186 -18.98 -3.92 -0.43
CA GLU A 186 -17.94 -2.90 -0.61
C GLU A 186 -16.54 -3.53 -0.44
N THR A 187 -15.63 -3.19 -1.35
CA THR A 187 -14.18 -3.27 -1.11
C THR A 187 -13.62 -1.87 -1.27
N HIS A 188 -12.74 -1.45 -0.36
CA HIS A 188 -12.16 -0.12 -0.41
C HIS A 188 -10.67 -0.13 -0.06
N GLY A 189 -9.94 0.87 -0.50
CA GLY A 189 -8.52 1.00 -0.21
C GLY A 189 -8.04 2.44 -0.35
N ILE A 190 -7.19 2.85 0.57
CA ILE A 190 -6.37 4.06 0.46
C ILE A 190 -4.96 3.60 0.08
N VAL A 191 -4.47 4.06 -1.06
CA VAL A 191 -3.20 3.60 -1.61
C VAL A 191 -2.38 4.78 -2.11
N TYR A 192 -1.08 4.73 -1.85
CA TYR A 192 -0.13 5.66 -2.44
C TYR A 192 -0.16 5.56 -3.97
N ALA A 193 -0.27 6.68 -4.69
CA ALA A 193 -0.56 6.70 -6.13
C ALA A 193 0.47 5.90 -6.98
N PRO A 194 1.80 5.98 -6.73
CA PRO A 194 2.77 5.09 -7.38
C PRO A 194 2.59 3.59 -7.10
N LEU A 195 1.85 3.22 -6.06
CA LEU A 195 1.50 1.83 -5.71
C LEU A 195 0.05 1.48 -6.07
N ALA A 196 -0.65 2.30 -6.85
CA ALA A 196 -2.08 2.15 -7.13
C ALA A 196 -2.45 0.77 -7.71
N SER A 197 -1.60 0.18 -8.56
CA SER A 197 -1.80 -1.16 -9.13
C SER A 197 -1.85 -2.28 -8.09
N THR A 198 -1.45 -2.03 -6.85
CA THR A 198 -1.45 -3.05 -5.80
C THR A 198 -2.79 -3.17 -5.07
N VAL A 199 -3.75 -2.28 -5.33
CA VAL A 199 -4.99 -2.18 -4.53
C VAL A 199 -5.80 -3.48 -4.53
N VAL A 200 -6.03 -4.10 -5.69
CA VAL A 200 -6.76 -5.36 -5.79
C VAL A 200 -5.92 -6.52 -5.23
N SER A 201 -4.60 -6.47 -5.39
CA SER A 201 -3.69 -7.46 -4.79
C SER A 201 -3.74 -7.42 -3.26
N LYS A 202 -3.89 -6.24 -2.64
CA LYS A 202 -4.07 -6.12 -1.19
C LYS A 202 -5.35 -6.81 -0.73
N TRP A 203 -6.48 -6.56 -1.40
CA TRP A 203 -7.74 -7.25 -1.10
C TRP A 203 -7.60 -8.77 -1.28
N TYR A 204 -6.96 -9.21 -2.37
CA TYR A 204 -6.77 -10.63 -2.62
C TYR A 204 -5.88 -11.33 -1.59
N ASN A 205 -4.83 -10.66 -1.12
CA ASN A 205 -3.92 -11.21 -0.12
C ASN A 205 -4.57 -11.48 1.24
N GLU A 206 -5.72 -10.87 1.55
CA GLU A 206 -6.51 -11.22 2.74
C GLU A 206 -6.95 -12.69 2.72
N GLY A 207 -7.07 -13.31 1.53
CA GLY A 207 -7.44 -14.72 1.36
C GLY A 207 -6.48 -15.70 2.01
N LYS A 208 -5.23 -15.31 2.30
CA LYS A 208 -4.28 -16.13 3.08
C LYS A 208 -4.72 -16.35 4.52
N TYR A 209 -5.59 -15.48 5.02
CA TYR A 209 -6.15 -15.54 6.37
C TYR A 209 -7.61 -16.00 6.35
N TYR A 210 -8.11 -16.48 5.20
CA TYR A 210 -9.46 -17.01 5.10
C TYR A 210 -9.49 -18.46 5.57
N ASP A 211 -10.36 -18.73 6.54
CA ASP A 211 -10.55 -20.07 7.09
C ASP A 211 -11.61 -20.80 6.27
N TYR A 212 -11.15 -21.62 5.31
CA TYR A 212 -12.02 -22.44 4.46
C TYR A 212 -12.66 -23.62 5.20
N GLN A 213 -12.15 -24.03 6.37
CA GLN A 213 -12.78 -25.09 7.15
C GLN A 213 -14.04 -24.55 7.84
N ASN A 214 -13.95 -23.36 8.42
CA ASN A 214 -15.06 -22.71 9.11
C ASN A 214 -15.83 -21.71 8.24
N ASN A 215 -15.49 -21.58 6.96
CA ASN A 215 -16.09 -20.67 5.99
C ASN A 215 -16.21 -19.22 6.53
N LYS A 216 -15.09 -18.68 7.04
CA LYS A 216 -15.10 -17.33 7.61
C LYS A 216 -13.82 -16.55 7.28
N PRO A 217 -13.94 -15.25 6.98
CA PRO A 217 -12.79 -14.37 6.97
C PRO A 217 -12.28 -14.15 8.39
N ARG A 218 -11.00 -13.81 8.53
CA ARG A 218 -10.49 -13.22 9.77
C ARG A 218 -11.20 -11.90 10.04
N GLU A 219 -11.43 -11.59 11.31
CA GLU A 219 -12.03 -10.32 11.70
C GLU A 219 -11.26 -9.13 11.11
N GLY A 220 -12.01 -8.18 10.53
CA GLY A 220 -11.44 -7.02 9.82
C GLY A 220 -10.97 -7.28 8.38
N LEU A 221 -10.94 -8.52 7.89
CA LEU A 221 -10.43 -8.89 6.55
C LEU A 221 -11.52 -9.45 5.62
N GLY A 222 -12.48 -8.59 5.24
CA GLY A 222 -13.64 -8.98 4.41
C GLY A 222 -13.51 -8.65 2.92
N SER A 223 -12.43 -8.02 2.47
CA SER A 223 -12.28 -7.59 1.08
C SER A 223 -12.09 -8.77 0.15
N PHE A 224 -11.30 -9.77 0.55
CA PHE A 224 -11.10 -11.00 -0.23
C PHE A 224 -12.42 -11.69 -0.53
N SER A 225 -13.20 -12.01 0.51
CA SER A 225 -14.45 -12.74 0.38
C SER A 225 -15.49 -11.97 -0.45
N GLN A 226 -15.52 -10.64 -0.36
CA GLN A 226 -16.39 -9.82 -1.21
C GLN A 226 -15.93 -9.83 -2.68
N LEU A 227 -14.63 -9.71 -2.92
CA LEU A 227 -14.04 -9.73 -4.26
C LEU A 227 -14.39 -11.04 -4.99
N VAL A 228 -14.26 -12.18 -4.31
CA VAL A 228 -14.54 -13.51 -4.87
C VAL A 228 -15.95 -14.03 -4.56
N TRP A 229 -16.88 -13.17 -4.12
CA TRP A 229 -18.23 -13.61 -3.78
C TRP A 229 -19.00 -14.09 -5.02
N LYS A 230 -19.32 -15.39 -5.12
CA LYS A 230 -19.99 -16.01 -6.27
C LYS A 230 -21.35 -15.38 -6.59
N GLY A 231 -22.11 -14.99 -5.57
CA GLY A 231 -23.43 -14.40 -5.68
C GLY A 231 -23.46 -12.97 -6.22
N SER A 232 -22.34 -12.24 -6.18
CA SER A 232 -22.25 -10.86 -6.71
C SER A 232 -22.27 -10.90 -8.23
N LYS A 233 -23.08 -10.04 -8.85
CA LYS A 233 -23.31 -10.02 -10.31
C LYS A 233 -22.91 -8.71 -10.98
N MET A 234 -22.99 -7.61 -10.25
CA MET A 234 -22.69 -6.27 -10.73
C MET A 234 -21.64 -5.60 -9.86
N VAL A 235 -20.87 -4.71 -10.48
CA VAL A 235 -19.87 -3.89 -9.80
C VAL A 235 -19.89 -2.45 -10.30
N GLY A 236 -19.61 -1.51 -9.40
CA GLY A 236 -19.28 -0.14 -9.75
C GLY A 236 -17.97 0.29 -9.12
N ILE A 237 -17.18 1.08 -9.86
CA ILE A 237 -15.82 1.46 -9.44
C ILE A 237 -15.68 2.98 -9.35
N GLY A 238 -15.35 3.44 -8.14
CA GLY A 238 -15.09 4.82 -7.80
C GLY A 238 -13.62 5.03 -7.46
N VAL A 239 -13.03 6.11 -7.96
CA VAL A 239 -11.64 6.48 -7.67
C VAL A 239 -11.57 7.98 -7.47
N ALA A 240 -11.08 8.41 -6.31
CA ALA A 240 -10.80 9.80 -6.02
C ALA A 240 -9.33 9.96 -5.61
N LYS A 241 -8.79 11.14 -5.85
CA LYS A 241 -7.41 11.46 -5.50
C LYS A 241 -7.37 12.62 -4.51
N LYS A 242 -6.49 12.52 -3.51
CA LYS A 242 -6.09 13.64 -2.67
C LYS A 242 -4.59 13.55 -2.41
N ASN A 243 -3.86 14.62 -2.74
CA ASN A 243 -2.40 14.64 -2.68
C ASN A 243 -1.82 13.44 -3.44
N ASP A 244 -1.05 12.58 -2.79
CA ASP A 244 -0.43 11.40 -3.42
C ASP A 244 -1.12 10.10 -3.05
N GLU A 245 -2.38 10.19 -2.61
CA GLU A 245 -3.21 9.04 -2.27
C GLU A 245 -4.37 8.91 -3.25
N LEU A 246 -4.63 7.66 -3.64
CA LEU A 246 -5.85 7.25 -4.31
C LEU A 246 -6.77 6.54 -3.32
N TYR A 247 -8.03 6.90 -3.41
CA TYR A 247 -9.15 6.35 -2.66
C TYR A 247 -9.96 5.55 -3.65
N VAL A 248 -9.87 4.23 -3.55
CA VAL A 248 -10.52 3.29 -4.47
C VAL A 248 -11.66 2.60 -3.75
N VAL A 249 -12.85 2.61 -4.35
CA VAL A 249 -14.05 1.94 -3.84
C VAL A 249 -14.65 1.10 -4.95
N CYS A 250 -14.94 -0.17 -4.68
CA CYS A 250 -15.77 -1.01 -5.53
C CYS A 250 -17.04 -1.39 -4.76
N LEU A 251 -18.21 -1.12 -5.36
CA LEU A 251 -19.50 -1.52 -4.82
C LEU A 251 -20.05 -2.71 -5.59
N TYR A 252 -20.63 -3.67 -4.88
CA TYR A 252 -21.09 -4.94 -5.43
C TYR A 252 -22.59 -5.13 -5.21
N TYR A 253 -23.27 -5.69 -6.20
CA TYR A 253 -24.67 -6.11 -6.08
C TYR A 253 -24.92 -7.47 -6.75
N PRO A 254 -25.67 -8.39 -6.14
CA PRO A 254 -26.09 -8.42 -4.73
C PRO A 254 -24.91 -8.33 -3.75
N LYS A 255 -25.18 -7.82 -2.53
CA LYS A 255 -24.17 -7.71 -1.46
C LYS A 255 -23.61 -9.08 -1.06
N GLY A 256 -22.29 -9.16 -0.94
CA GLY A 256 -21.59 -10.34 -0.42
C GLY A 256 -21.38 -10.28 1.09
N ASN A 257 -20.50 -11.13 1.60
CA ASN A 257 -20.16 -11.23 3.03
C ASN A 257 -21.39 -11.42 3.93
N LYS A 258 -22.39 -12.15 3.44
CA LYS A 258 -23.58 -12.48 4.22
C LYS A 258 -23.26 -13.62 5.18
N LYS A 259 -23.54 -13.41 6.47
CA LYS A 259 -23.37 -14.43 7.51
C LYS A 259 -24.13 -15.71 7.11
N GLY A 260 -23.48 -16.86 7.28
CA GLY A 260 -24.03 -18.18 6.91
C GLY A 260 -23.98 -18.53 5.43
N GLN A 261 -23.51 -17.63 4.54
CA GLN A 261 -23.49 -17.89 3.09
C GLN A 261 -22.08 -18.00 2.50
N PHE A 262 -21.04 -17.96 3.33
CA PHE A 262 -19.66 -17.96 2.89
C PHE A 262 -19.25 -19.24 2.15
N GLY A 263 -19.64 -20.42 2.63
CA GLY A 263 -19.21 -21.70 2.05
C GLY A 263 -19.68 -21.92 0.60
N SER A 264 -20.86 -21.41 0.24
CA SER A 264 -21.37 -21.47 -1.14
C SER A 264 -20.86 -20.35 -2.04
N ASN A 265 -20.22 -19.32 -1.48
CA ASN A 265 -19.83 -18.11 -2.20
C ASN A 265 -18.33 -17.85 -2.29
N VAL A 266 -17.51 -18.40 -1.40
CA VAL A 266 -16.06 -18.21 -1.36
C VAL A 266 -15.40 -19.56 -1.61
N LEU A 267 -15.18 -19.87 -2.88
CA LEU A 267 -14.63 -21.14 -3.32
C LEU A 267 -13.09 -21.07 -3.34
N ARG A 268 -12.43 -22.21 -3.21
CA ARG A 268 -10.98 -22.31 -3.37
C ARG A 268 -10.59 -21.97 -4.81
N SER A 269 -9.36 -21.51 -4.99
CA SER A 269 -8.81 -21.27 -6.32
C SER A 269 -8.60 -22.59 -7.06
N SER A 270 -8.80 -22.58 -8.38
CA SER A 270 -8.58 -23.73 -9.27
C SER A 270 -7.11 -24.17 -9.37
N LEU A 271 -6.21 -23.34 -8.87
CA LEU A 271 -4.78 -23.61 -8.77
C LEU A 271 -4.49 -23.74 -7.28
N ALA A 272 -4.08 -24.92 -6.84
CA ALA A 272 -3.61 -25.13 -5.47
C ALA A 272 -2.29 -24.35 -5.29
N GLU A 273 -2.18 -23.62 -4.18
CA GLU A 273 -0.91 -23.13 -3.64
C GLU A 273 -0.54 -23.95 -2.41
#